data_AF-A0A699V2G3-F1
#
_entry.id   AF-A0A699V2G3-F1
#
_cell.length_a   1.000
_cell.length_b   1.000
_cell.length_c   1.000
_cell.angle_alpha   90.00
_cell.angle_beta   90.00
_cell.angle_gamma   90.00
#
_symmetry.space_group_name_H-M   'P 1'
#
loop_
_entity.id
_entity.type
_entity.pdbx_description
1 polymer ?
#
loop_
_entity_poly.entity_id
_entity_poly.type
_entity_poly.pdbx_seq_one_letter_code
_entity_poly.pdbx_strand_id
1 'polypeptide(L)'
;AVIVCAEKIVRIPWGNETLIIHGDGSNQGNATRLSVISFTKIEKYVKKGFPIFLAHITTKEMEDKSKKKRLEDVPIVRNFPEVFPEELPGLPPTRLVEFKLI
;
A
#
# COMPACT_ATOMS: atom_id res chain seq x y z
N ALA A 1 -0.18 -20.32 7.33
CA ALA A 1 -1.18 -19.63 8.16
C ALA A 1 -2.55 -20.26 7.91
N VAL A 2 -3.43 -20.28 8.91
CA VAL A 2 -4.82 -20.75 8.80
C VAL A 2 -5.73 -19.55 9.00
N ILE A 3 -6.66 -19.32 8.07
CA ILE A 3 -7.63 -18.23 8.15
C ILE A 3 -8.99 -18.81 8.49
N VAL A 4 -9.55 -18.41 9.62
CA VAL A 4 -10.89 -18.79 10.08
C VAL A 4 -11.82 -17.62 9.81
N CYS A 5 -12.38 -17.57 8.60
CA CYS A 5 -13.15 -16.42 8.11
C CYS A 5 -14.37 -16.11 8.98
N ALA A 6 -15.10 -17.13 9.44
CA ALA A 6 -16.29 -16.96 10.27
C ALA A 6 -15.98 -16.26 11.61
N GLU A 7 -14.80 -16.52 12.16
CA GLU A 7 -14.34 -15.93 13.42
C GLU A 7 -13.50 -14.66 13.19
N LYS A 8 -13.24 -14.27 11.92
CA LYS A 8 -12.32 -13.20 11.53
C LYS A 8 -10.92 -13.37 12.16
N ILE A 9 -10.41 -14.60 12.22
CA ILE A 9 -9.11 -14.91 12.84
C ILE A 9 -8.09 -15.39 11.81
N VAL A 10 -6.84 -14.95 11.97
CA VAL A 10 -5.67 -15.51 11.27
C VAL A 10 -4.72 -16.14 12.28
N ARG A 11 -4.37 -17.41 12.08
CA ARG A 11 -3.40 -18.17 12.89
C ARG A 11 -2.10 -18.35 12.10
N ILE A 12 -0.98 -17.89 12.64
CA ILE A 12 0.33 -17.94 11.99
C ILE A 12 1.29 -18.73 12.89
N PRO A 13 1.88 -19.85 12.43
CA PRO A 13 2.94 -20.51 13.17
C PRO A 13 4.13 -19.57 13.36
N TRP A 14 4.63 -19.46 14.58
CA TRP A 14 5.74 -18.58 14.95
C TRP A 14 6.69 -19.32 15.91
N GLY A 15 7.74 -19.94 15.35
CA GLY A 15 8.60 -20.85 16.11
C GLY A 15 7.79 -22.02 16.67
N ASN A 16 7.80 -22.17 17.99
CA ASN A 16 7.02 -23.20 18.71
C ASN A 16 5.63 -22.70 19.15
N GLU A 17 5.29 -21.45 18.84
CA GLU A 17 4.04 -20.80 19.23
C GLU A 17 3.15 -20.54 18.01
N THR A 18 1.92 -20.07 18.26
CA THR A 18 1.00 -19.62 17.21
C THR A 18 0.56 -18.20 17.51
N LEU A 19 0.86 -17.29 16.59
CA LEU A 19 0.35 -15.92 16.61
C LEU A 19 -1.10 -15.92 16.13
N ILE A 20 -1.99 -15.31 16.92
CA ILE A 20 -3.43 -15.18 16.62
C ILE A 20 -3.75 -13.72 16.38
N ILE A 21 -4.18 -13.38 15.16
CA ILE A 21 -4.59 -12.04 14.77
C ILE A 21 -6.12 -12.01 14.67
N HIS A 22 -6.75 -11.15 15.48
CA HIS A 22 -8.19 -10.91 15.44
C HIS A 22 -8.49 -9.75 14.49
N GLY A 23 -9.39 -9.97 13.54
CA GLY A 23 -9.98 -8.90 12.74
C GLY A 23 -10.91 -8.01 13.58
N ASP A 24 -11.22 -6.83 13.06
CA ASP A 24 -12.14 -5.90 13.72
C ASP A 24 -13.55 -6.52 13.85
N GLY A 25 -14.02 -6.60 15.10
CA GLY A 25 -15.27 -7.22 15.52
C GLY A 25 -16.49 -6.30 15.48
N SER A 26 -16.38 -5.08 14.93
CA SER A 26 -17.54 -4.20 14.80
C SER A 26 -18.62 -4.84 13.91
N ASN A 27 -19.70 -5.30 14.53
CA ASN A 27 -20.92 -5.79 13.87
C ASN A 27 -21.91 -4.64 13.60
N GLN A 28 -21.47 -3.39 13.76
CA GLN A 28 -22.32 -2.21 13.67
C GLN A 28 -22.25 -1.69 12.23
N GLY A 29 -23.40 -1.53 11.59
CA GLY A 29 -23.56 -1.20 10.16
C GLY A 29 -23.07 0.19 9.73
N ASN A 30 -22.13 0.78 10.44
CA ASN A 30 -21.49 2.05 10.13
C ASN A 30 -20.03 1.82 9.69
N ALA A 31 -19.85 1.76 8.36
CA ALA A 31 -18.62 1.96 7.59
C ALA A 31 -17.29 1.80 8.35
N THR A 32 -16.69 0.61 8.19
CA THR A 32 -15.26 0.29 8.26
C THR A 32 -14.34 1.51 8.26
N ARG A 33 -13.94 1.97 9.46
CA ARG A 33 -12.73 2.77 9.60
C ARG A 33 -11.57 1.82 9.37
N LEU A 34 -11.07 1.76 8.13
CA LEU A 34 -9.76 1.17 7.87
C LEU A 34 -8.78 1.81 8.86
N SER A 35 -8.16 1.01 9.71
CA SER A 35 -7.11 1.49 10.60
C SER A 35 -5.88 1.79 9.76
N VAL A 36 -5.86 2.97 9.13
CA VAL A 36 -4.72 3.43 8.34
C VAL A 36 -3.59 3.78 9.31
N ILE A 37 -2.45 3.14 9.12
CA ILE A 37 -1.22 3.44 9.85
C ILE A 37 -0.29 4.27 8.98
N SER A 38 0.35 5.30 9.55
CA SER A 38 1.34 6.11 8.82
C SER A 38 2.67 5.36 8.70
N PHE A 39 3.43 5.69 7.65
CA PHE A 39 4.79 5.17 7.45
C PHE A 39 5.70 5.47 8.65
N THR A 40 5.66 6.69 9.18
CA THR A 40 6.42 7.09 10.38
C THR A 40 6.15 6.21 11.61
N LYS A 41 4.92 5.73 11.76
CA LYS A 41 4.53 4.84 12.86
C LYS A 41 5.04 3.42 12.63
N ILE A 42 5.01 2.94 11.37
CA ILE A 42 5.67 1.68 10.97
C ILE A 42 7.17 1.75 11.27
N GLU A 43 7.88 2.80 10.85
CA GLU A 43 9.31 2.98 11.10
C GLU A 43 9.64 2.95 12.60
N LYS A 44 8.81 3.60 13.43
CA LYS A 44 8.96 3.56 14.89
C LYS A 44 8.83 2.13 15.43
N TYR A 45 7.93 1.32 14.90
CA TYR A 45 7.77 -0.07 15.32
C TYR A 45 8.94 -0.94 14.86
N VAL A 46 9.43 -0.74 13.63
CA VAL A 46 10.66 -1.40 13.14
C VAL A 46 11.84 -1.08 14.05
N LYS A 47 12.08 0.20 14.36
CA LYS A 47 13.19 0.63 15.23
C LYS A 47 13.12 0.07 16.64
N LYS A 48 11.90 -0.22 17.14
CA LYS A 48 11.68 -0.86 18.43
C LYS A 48 11.84 -2.39 18.39
N GLY A 49 12.11 -2.98 17.23
CA GLY A 49 12.29 -4.42 17.05
C GLY A 49 10.97 -5.20 17.00
N PHE A 50 9.82 -4.55 16.77
CA PHE A 50 8.57 -5.28 16.63
C PHE A 50 8.54 -6.04 15.30
N PRO A 51 8.10 -7.32 15.29
CA PRO A 51 7.89 -8.05 14.06
C PRO A 51 6.73 -7.43 13.28
N ILE A 52 6.94 -7.19 11.98
CA ILE A 52 5.95 -6.62 11.07
C ILE A 52 5.56 -7.68 10.04
N PHE A 53 4.26 -7.83 9.84
CA PHE A 53 3.68 -8.77 8.90
C PHE A 53 2.96 -8.02 7.79
N LEU A 54 3.21 -8.42 6.55
CA LEU A 54 2.46 -7.94 5.39
C LEU A 54 1.53 -9.06 4.92
N ALA A 55 0.23 -8.77 4.85
CA ALA A 55 -0.77 -9.69 4.32
C ALA A 55 -1.30 -9.15 2.99
N HIS A 56 -1.30 -10.00 1.96
CA HIS A 56 -1.92 -9.71 0.68
C HIS A 56 -3.18 -10.56 0.52
N ILE A 57 -4.34 -9.92 0.40
CA ILE A 57 -5.62 -10.58 0.24
C ILE A 57 -6.00 -10.52 -1.24
N THR A 58 -6.05 -11.67 -1.89
CA THR A 58 -6.59 -11.80 -3.25
C THR A 58 -7.93 -12.49 -3.20
N THR A 59 -8.98 -11.81 -3.64
CA THR A 59 -10.22 -12.48 -3.99
C THR A 59 -9.97 -13.23 -5.31
N LYS A 60 -10.00 -14.56 -5.26
CA LYS A 60 -10.27 -15.31 -6.49
C LYS A 60 -11.71 -15.00 -6.87
N GLU A 61 -11.90 -14.01 -7.71
CA GLU A 61 -13.08 -13.99 -8.57
C GLU A 61 -13.05 -15.35 -9.27
N MET A 62 -14.02 -16.22 -9.01
CA MET A 62 -14.34 -17.25 -10.00
C MET A 62 -14.49 -16.45 -11.29
N GLU A 63 -13.65 -16.72 -12.29
CA GLU A 63 -13.69 -16.01 -13.55
C GLU A 63 -15.10 -16.15 -14.13
N ASP A 64 -15.97 -15.20 -13.83
CA ASP A 64 -16.98 -14.80 -14.77
C ASP A 64 -16.16 -14.19 -15.90
N LYS A 65 -15.89 -15.01 -16.92
CA LYS A 65 -14.99 -14.75 -18.07
C LYS A 65 -15.33 -13.48 -18.87
N SER A 66 -16.27 -12.65 -18.39
CA SER A 66 -16.83 -11.51 -19.09
C SER A 66 -16.22 -10.16 -18.73
N LYS A 67 -15.46 -9.98 -17.61
CA LYS A 67 -14.96 -8.65 -17.20
C LYS A 67 -13.58 -8.64 -16.52
N LYS A 68 -12.53 -9.16 -17.16
CA LYS A 68 -11.16 -8.74 -16.80
C LYS A 68 -11.00 -7.27 -17.16
N LYS A 69 -11.12 -6.36 -16.19
CA LYS A 69 -10.72 -4.97 -16.37
C LYS A 69 -9.23 -4.94 -16.63
N ARG A 70 -8.83 -4.53 -17.82
CA ARG A 70 -7.42 -4.48 -18.23
C ARG A 70 -6.82 -3.15 -17.81
N LEU A 71 -5.49 -3.04 -17.81
CA LEU A 71 -4.78 -1.79 -17.51
C LEU A 71 -5.17 -0.65 -18.46
N GLU A 72 -5.74 -0.97 -19.63
CA GLU A 72 -6.22 0.01 -20.60
C GLU A 72 -7.56 0.67 -20.19
N ASP A 73 -8.27 0.12 -19.20
CA ASP A 73 -9.52 0.68 -18.66
C ASP A 73 -9.29 1.77 -17.60
N VAL A 74 -8.04 1.99 -17.18
CA VAL A 74 -7.67 3.09 -16.29
C VAL A 74 -7.66 4.37 -17.12
N PRO A 75 -8.52 5.37 -16.85
CA PRO A 75 -8.44 6.64 -17.55
C PRO A 75 -7.10 7.31 -17.20
N ILE A 76 -6.13 7.18 -18.10
CA ILE A 76 -4.88 7.92 -17.99
C ILE A 76 -5.25 9.38 -18.24
N VAL A 77 -5.12 10.22 -17.21
CA VAL A 77 -5.20 11.67 -17.35
C VAL A 77 -4.00 12.11 -18.21
N ARG A 78 -4.19 12.12 -19.53
CA ARG A 78 -3.20 12.57 -20.53
C ARG A 78 -3.47 13.98 -21.03
N ASN A 79 -3.99 14.85 -20.19
CA ASN A 79 -4.00 16.28 -20.47
C ASN A 79 -3.05 16.99 -19.50
N PHE A 80 -1.76 16.73 -19.66
CA PHE A 80 -0.79 17.76 -19.35
C PHE A 80 -0.84 18.71 -20.55
N PRO A 81 -1.40 19.93 -20.44
CA PRO A 81 -1.10 20.94 -21.44
C PRO A 81 0.42 21.03 -21.52
N GLU A 82 0.94 21.22 -22.72
CA GLU A 82 2.36 21.37 -22.99
C GLU A 82 2.87 22.61 -22.25
N VAL A 83 3.19 22.43 -20.97
CA VAL A 83 3.67 23.47 -20.04
C VAL A 83 5.14 23.81 -20.29
N PHE A 84 5.73 23.22 -21.33
CA PHE A 84 7.04 23.60 -21.83
C PHE A 84 6.83 24.55 -23.01
N PRO A 85 7.16 25.84 -22.88
CA PRO A 85 7.24 26.72 -24.04
C PRO A 85 8.25 26.13 -25.04
N GLU A 86 7.96 26.22 -26.34
CA GLU A 86 8.85 25.76 -27.43
C GLU A 86 10.26 26.39 -27.35
N GLU A 87 10.34 27.57 -26.74
CA GLU A 87 11.59 28.20 -26.34
C GLU A 87 11.96 27.78 -24.92
N LEU A 88 12.47 26.56 -24.75
CA LEU A 88 13.25 26.25 -23.55
C LEU A 88 14.45 27.20 -23.55
N PRO A 89 14.62 28.10 -22.55
CA PRO A 89 15.89 28.78 -22.40
C PRO A 89 16.89 27.65 -22.19
N GLY A 90 17.89 27.56 -23.08
CA GLY A 90 18.75 26.39 -23.20
C GLY A 90 19.26 25.86 -21.86
N LEU A 91 19.60 24.56 -21.84
CA LEU A 91 20.11 23.83 -20.66
C LEU A 91 20.86 24.77 -19.71
N PRO A 92 20.43 24.90 -18.44
CA PRO A 92 21.09 25.79 -17.52
C PRO A 92 22.59 25.43 -17.50
N PRO A 93 23.49 26.43 -17.61
CA PRO A 93 24.93 26.15 -17.65
C PRO A 93 25.31 25.35 -16.42
N THR A 94 26.25 24.41 -16.57
CA THR A 94 26.67 23.49 -15.50
C THR A 94 27.01 24.27 -14.24
N ARG A 95 26.14 24.21 -13.23
CA ARG A 95 26.39 24.81 -11.91
C ARG A 95 27.01 23.72 -11.04
N LEU A 96 28.26 23.94 -10.61
CA LEU A 96 28.84 23.17 -9.52
C LEU A 96 28.11 23.55 -8.24
N VAL A 97 27.33 22.62 -7.69
CA VAL A 97 26.64 22.81 -6.42
C VAL A 97 27.54 22.25 -5.32
N GLU A 98 28.11 23.13 -4.50
CA GLU A 98 28.75 22.72 -3.24
C GLU A 98 27.66 22.42 -2.21
N PHE A 99 27.45 21.13 -1.94
CA PHE A 99 26.59 20.70 -0.84
C PHE A 99 27.40 20.73 0.46
N LYS A 100 27.06 21.66 1.36
CA LYS A 100 27.48 21.55 2.76
C LYS A 100 26.61 20.49 3.43
N LEU A 101 27.17 19.30 3.65
CA LEU A 101 26.54 18.31 4.51
C LEU A 101 26.58 18.84 5.95
N ILE A 102 25.40 19.06 6.53
CA ILE A 102 25.18 19.34 7.96
C ILE A 102 24.45 18.13 8.54
#